data_AF-A0A7C6A8T3-F1
#
_entry.id   AF-A0A7C6A8T3-F1
#
_cell.length_a   1.000
_cell.length_b   1.000
_cell.length_c   1.000
_cell.angle_alpha   90.00
_cell.angle_beta   90.00
_cell.angle_gamma   90.00
#
_symmetry.space_group_name_H-M   'P 1'
#
loop_
_entity.id
_entity.type
_entity.pdbx_description
1 polymer ?
#
loop_
_entity_poly.entity_id
_entity_poly.type
_entity_poly.pdbx_seq_one_letter_code
_entity_poly.pdbx_strand_id
1 'polypeptide(L)'
;MSVKFNDIDFELIYLGLLTKESVKPLSRWEKDFGLSEIKFLKSFGLRSMAIERYLTTGRIIEELIFSKSKELLNEYANLFKKTPIRYTPATIELEGRFFGYPDCCIRSYINYGELNNGFAKDEQALLFHWACPDCRITPKLIPRYRAIYEDAKRLKLGSLSNRVKVNQIKRMISAIGLATFMFFANCEI
;
A
#
# COMPACT_ATOMS: atom_id res chain seq x y z
N MET A 1 -10.41 19.43 -7.59
CA MET A 1 -10.78 18.06 -7.99
C MET A 1 -10.48 17.10 -6.83
N SER A 2 -11.51 16.63 -6.11
CA SER A 2 -11.34 15.66 -5.02
C SER A 2 -10.97 14.30 -5.60
N VAL A 3 -9.81 13.76 -5.27
CA VAL A 3 -9.43 12.39 -5.61
C VAL A 3 -10.37 11.45 -4.87
N LYS A 4 -11.03 10.53 -5.59
CA LYS A 4 -11.91 9.53 -4.99
C LYS A 4 -11.04 8.41 -4.40
N PHE A 5 -10.80 8.45 -3.10
CA PHE A 5 -9.96 7.47 -2.38
C PHE A 5 -10.69 6.17 -2.00
N ASN A 6 -11.92 5.96 -2.48
CA ASN A 6 -12.81 4.95 -1.93
C ASN A 6 -12.46 3.51 -2.37
N ASP A 7 -11.82 3.36 -3.53
CA ASP A 7 -11.47 2.05 -4.10
C ASP A 7 -9.99 1.67 -3.88
N ILE A 8 -9.21 2.49 -3.15
CA ILE A 8 -7.82 2.18 -2.83
C ILE A 8 -7.75 0.98 -1.88
N ASP A 9 -6.92 -0.02 -2.18
CA ASP A 9 -6.68 -1.19 -1.34
C ASP A 9 -6.18 -0.76 0.05
N PHE A 10 -6.70 -1.42 1.09
CA PHE A 10 -6.29 -1.15 2.47
C PHE A 10 -4.78 -1.30 2.67
N GLU A 11 -4.17 -2.31 2.05
CA GLU A 11 -2.74 -2.56 2.15
C GLU A 11 -1.91 -1.42 1.55
N LEU A 12 -2.37 -0.83 0.43
CA LEU A 12 -1.73 0.34 -0.16
C LEU A 12 -1.88 1.58 0.73
N ILE A 13 -3.03 1.74 1.39
CA ILE A 13 -3.22 2.79 2.41
C ILE A 13 -2.20 2.60 3.54
N TYR A 14 -2.07 1.36 4.03
CA TYR A 14 -1.20 1.04 5.15
C TYR A 14 0.28 1.25 4.81
N LEU A 15 0.76 0.71 3.69
CA LEU A 15 2.13 0.94 3.20
C LEU A 15 2.41 2.43 2.93
N GLY A 16 1.43 3.14 2.36
CA GLY A 16 1.49 4.59 2.15
C GLY A 16 1.73 5.33 3.46
N LEU A 17 0.98 5.04 4.52
CA LEU A 17 1.18 5.66 5.83
C LEU A 17 2.49 5.23 6.49
N LEU A 18 2.88 3.96 6.42
CA LEU A 18 4.18 3.51 6.95
C LEU A 18 5.35 4.29 6.32
N THR A 19 5.25 4.56 5.02
CA THR A 19 6.26 5.33 4.27
C THR A 19 6.17 6.82 4.56
N LYS A 20 4.95 7.36 4.64
CA LYS A 20 4.70 8.77 5.03
C LYS A 20 5.19 9.06 6.45
N GLU A 21 5.10 8.13 7.37
CA GLU A 21 5.59 8.31 8.74
C GLU A 21 7.07 7.92 8.87
N SER A 22 7.77 7.61 7.77
CA SER A 22 9.18 7.19 7.78
C SER A 22 9.45 5.94 8.66
N VAL A 23 8.45 5.07 8.82
CA VAL A 23 8.64 3.74 9.42
C VAL A 23 9.27 2.81 8.39
N LYS A 24 8.82 2.91 7.14
CA LYS A 24 9.48 2.31 5.98
C LYS A 24 10.14 3.41 5.14
N PRO A 25 11.42 3.31 4.79
CA PRO A 25 12.07 4.31 3.94
C PRO A 25 11.59 4.22 2.48
N LEU A 26 11.35 3.00 2.00
CA LEU A 26 10.74 2.70 0.69
C LEU A 26 9.72 1.58 0.86
N SER A 27 8.66 1.64 0.06
CA SER A 27 7.67 0.57 -0.06
C SER A 27 7.43 0.22 -1.52
N ARG A 28 6.94 -1.00 -1.75
CA ARG A 28 6.63 -1.56 -3.05
C ARG A 28 5.19 -2.04 -3.07
N TRP A 29 4.51 -1.83 -4.19
CA TRP A 29 3.18 -2.35 -4.47
C TRP A 29 3.23 -3.23 -5.72
N GLU A 30 2.80 -4.49 -5.58
CA GLU A 30 2.93 -5.54 -6.60
C GLU A 30 1.58 -5.90 -7.25
N LYS A 31 0.48 -5.25 -6.83
CA LYS A 31 -0.83 -5.42 -7.47
C LYS A 31 -1.02 -4.36 -8.54
N ASP A 32 -2.07 -4.52 -9.34
CA ASP A 32 -2.47 -3.55 -10.35
C ASP A 32 -2.58 -2.14 -9.74
N PHE A 33 -2.12 -1.16 -10.51
CA PHE A 33 -2.19 0.25 -10.15
C PHE A 33 -2.46 1.10 -11.38
N GLY A 34 -3.07 2.26 -11.15
CA GLY A 34 -3.31 3.26 -12.16
C GLY A 34 -3.23 4.66 -11.58
N LEU A 35 -3.91 5.60 -12.24
CA LEU A 35 -3.87 7.00 -11.85
C LEU A 35 -4.47 7.26 -10.46
N SER A 36 -5.37 6.41 -9.97
CA SER A 36 -5.96 6.52 -8.63
C SER A 36 -4.91 6.28 -7.54
N GLU A 37 -4.15 5.19 -7.64
CA GLU A 37 -3.13 4.77 -6.66
C GLU A 37 -1.98 5.78 -6.65
N ILE A 38 -1.53 6.22 -7.82
CA ILE A 38 -0.47 7.23 -7.94
C ILE A 38 -0.92 8.57 -7.32
N LYS A 39 -2.15 9.03 -7.59
CA LYS A 39 -2.69 10.25 -6.97
C LYS A 39 -2.87 10.09 -5.47
N PHE A 40 -3.25 8.91 -5.00
CA PHE A 40 -3.34 8.59 -3.58
C PHE A 40 -1.99 8.70 -2.88
N LEU A 41 -0.95 8.04 -3.39
CA LEU A 41 0.40 8.14 -2.83
C LEU A 41 0.92 9.59 -2.86
N LYS A 42 0.68 10.32 -3.95
CA LYS A 42 1.02 11.74 -4.04
C LYS A 42 0.32 12.59 -2.98
N SER A 43 -0.93 12.27 -2.62
CA SER A 43 -1.66 12.97 -1.56
C SER A 43 -1.03 12.79 -0.17
N PHE A 44 -0.24 11.74 0.03
CA PHE A 44 0.60 11.54 1.22
C PHE A 44 1.97 12.23 1.14
N GLY A 45 2.22 13.02 0.09
CA GLY A 45 3.52 13.64 -0.16
C GLY A 45 4.58 12.64 -0.64
N LEU A 46 4.18 11.45 -1.09
CA LEU A 46 5.09 10.44 -1.58
C LEU A 46 5.33 10.60 -3.07
N ARG A 47 6.54 10.27 -3.50
CA ARG A 47 6.90 10.09 -4.90
C ARG A 47 6.75 8.62 -5.24
N SER A 48 6.29 8.32 -6.44
CA SER A 48 6.13 6.95 -6.91
C SER A 48 6.76 6.77 -8.30
N MET A 49 7.24 5.57 -8.57
CA MET A 49 7.83 5.17 -9.85
C MET A 49 7.38 3.74 -10.16
N ALA A 50 6.91 3.52 -11.39
CA ALA A 50 6.69 2.17 -11.90
C ALA A 50 8.01 1.61 -12.42
N ILE A 51 8.32 0.37 -12.06
CA ILE A 51 9.43 -0.39 -12.62
C ILE A 51 8.94 -1.73 -13.14
N GLU A 52 9.58 -2.21 -14.18
CA GLU A 52 9.31 -3.54 -14.74
C GLU A 52 10.35 -4.52 -14.22
N ARG A 53 9.92 -5.74 -13.88
CA ARG A 53 10.79 -6.86 -13.52
C ARG A 53 10.36 -8.13 -14.23
N TYR A 54 11.27 -9.08 -14.35
CA TYR A 54 11.02 -10.35 -15.03
C TYR A 54 10.80 -11.46 -14.00
N LEU A 55 9.69 -12.19 -14.11
CA LEU A 55 9.51 -13.45 -13.41
C LEU A 55 10.48 -14.50 -13.95
N THR A 56 10.68 -15.58 -13.20
CA THR A 56 11.50 -16.73 -13.64
C THR A 56 10.99 -17.37 -14.92
N THR A 57 9.70 -17.21 -15.21
CA THR A 57 9.04 -17.64 -16.45
C THR A 57 9.27 -16.70 -17.65
N GLY A 58 9.95 -15.56 -17.45
CA GLY A 58 10.15 -14.52 -18.47
C GLY A 58 8.99 -13.52 -18.59
N ARG A 59 7.86 -13.75 -17.90
CA ARG A 59 6.75 -12.79 -17.84
C ARG A 59 7.19 -11.50 -17.17
N ILE A 60 6.80 -10.36 -17.75
CA ILE A 60 7.01 -9.04 -17.16
C ILE A 60 5.92 -8.77 -16.13
N ILE A 61 6.33 -8.24 -14.97
CA ILE A 61 5.44 -7.62 -14.00
C ILE A 61 5.83 -6.16 -13.81
N GLU A 62 4.86 -5.34 -13.46
CA GLU A 62 5.08 -3.97 -13.03
C GLU A 62 4.96 -3.88 -11.51
N GLU A 63 5.90 -3.16 -10.90
CA GLU A 63 5.91 -2.85 -9.48
C GLU A 63 5.86 -1.33 -9.31
N LEU A 64 4.98 -0.84 -8.45
CA LEU A 64 4.94 0.57 -8.08
C LEU A 64 5.75 0.77 -6.79
N ILE A 65 6.95 1.33 -6.91
CA ILE A 65 7.78 1.71 -5.77
C ILE A 65 7.47 3.14 -5.34
N PHE A 66 7.54 3.42 -4.04
CA PHE A 66 7.30 4.77 -3.51
C PHE A 66 8.06 5.08 -2.23
N SER A 67 8.44 6.35 -2.10
CA SER A 67 9.25 6.90 -1.00
C SER A 67 9.07 8.42 -0.92
N LYS A 68 9.50 9.01 0.19
CA LYS A 68 9.73 10.46 0.28
C LYS A 68 10.97 10.91 -0.51
N SER A 69 12.00 10.06 -0.59
CA SER A 69 13.25 10.38 -1.29
C SER A 69 13.18 9.95 -2.74
N LYS A 70 13.55 10.86 -3.66
CA LYS A 70 13.65 10.54 -5.09
C LYS A 70 14.91 9.72 -5.36
N GLU A 71 15.96 9.99 -4.60
CA GLU A 71 17.27 9.37 -4.67
C GLU A 71 17.14 7.88 -4.37
N LEU A 72 16.44 7.52 -3.28
CA LEU A 72 16.19 6.13 -2.90
C LEU A 72 15.38 5.36 -3.96
N LEU A 73 14.41 6.02 -4.61
CA LEU A 73 13.68 5.41 -5.74
C LEU A 73 14.59 5.15 -6.94
N ASN A 74 15.47 6.10 -7.26
CA ASN A 74 16.42 5.95 -8.36
C ASN A 74 17.43 4.84 -8.07
N GLU A 75 17.96 4.78 -6.84
CA GLU A 75 18.88 3.72 -6.40
C GLU A 75 18.24 2.34 -6.52
N TYR A 76 17.02 2.17 -6.00
CA TYR A 76 16.27 0.93 -6.14
C TYR A 76 16.04 0.59 -7.62
N ALA A 77 15.57 1.55 -8.42
CA ALA A 77 15.33 1.33 -9.84
C ALA A 77 16.60 0.97 -10.61
N ASN A 78 17.74 1.58 -10.32
CA ASN A 78 19.02 1.27 -10.96
C ASN A 78 19.47 -0.18 -10.72
N LEU A 79 19.12 -0.75 -9.55
CA LEU A 79 19.48 -2.12 -9.19
C LEU A 79 18.47 -3.15 -9.69
N PHE A 80 17.18 -2.82 -9.71
CA PHE A 80 16.11 -3.80 -9.90
C PHE A 80 15.30 -3.64 -11.18
N LYS A 81 15.32 -2.47 -11.85
CA LYS A 81 14.56 -2.27 -13.09
C LYS A 81 15.11 -3.17 -14.20
N LYS A 82 14.21 -3.85 -14.92
CA LYS A 82 14.55 -4.79 -16.00
C LYS A 82 15.53 -5.87 -15.52
N THR A 83 15.41 -6.32 -14.27
CA THR A 83 16.13 -7.48 -13.78
C THR A 83 15.17 -8.62 -13.40
N PRO A 84 15.63 -9.88 -13.43
CA PRO A 84 14.83 -10.99 -12.94
C PRO A 84 14.59 -10.88 -11.43
N ILE A 85 13.39 -11.26 -10.99
CA ILE A 85 13.11 -11.48 -9.57
C ILE A 85 13.84 -12.76 -9.15
N ARG A 86 14.78 -12.60 -8.23
CA ARG A 86 15.58 -13.69 -7.67
C ARG A 86 15.55 -13.58 -6.15
N TYR A 87 15.47 -14.72 -5.49
CA TYR A 87 15.51 -14.85 -4.03
C TYR A 87 16.89 -15.37 -3.60
N THR A 88 17.95 -14.70 -4.03
CA THR A 88 19.31 -15.02 -3.55
C THR A 88 19.59 -14.26 -2.26
N PRO A 89 20.55 -14.72 -1.43
CA PRO A 89 20.97 -13.97 -0.24
C PRO A 89 21.26 -12.50 -0.51
N ALA A 90 21.98 -12.19 -1.60
CA ALA A 90 22.33 -10.83 -1.98
C ALA A 90 21.12 -9.96 -2.34
N THR A 91 20.14 -10.50 -3.08
CA THR A 91 18.93 -9.74 -3.43
C THR A 91 18.03 -9.52 -2.23
N ILE A 92 17.86 -10.54 -1.38
CA ILE A 92 17.10 -10.45 -0.12
C ILE A 92 17.73 -9.40 0.80
N GLU A 93 19.07 -9.39 0.92
CA GLU A 93 19.77 -8.40 1.74
C GLU A 93 19.56 -6.98 1.23
N LEU A 94 19.74 -6.76 -0.07
CA LEU A 94 19.53 -5.44 -0.68
C LEU A 94 18.09 -4.96 -0.54
N GLU A 95 17.11 -5.78 -0.94
CA GLU A 95 15.69 -5.41 -0.84
C GLU A 95 15.29 -5.15 0.62
N GLY A 96 15.72 -6.02 1.55
CA GLY A 96 15.44 -5.86 2.97
C GLY A 96 15.95 -4.54 3.52
N ARG A 97 17.16 -4.11 3.12
CA ARG A 97 17.71 -2.80 3.51
C ARG A 97 16.92 -1.64 2.90
N PHE A 98 16.57 -1.70 1.62
CA PHE A 98 15.73 -0.66 0.99
C PHE A 98 14.37 -0.52 1.67
N PHE A 99 13.80 -1.61 2.15
CA PHE A 99 12.51 -1.62 2.83
C PHE A 99 12.58 -1.31 4.33
N GLY A 100 13.80 -1.12 4.87
CA GLY A 100 14.05 -0.75 6.26
C GLY A 100 13.90 -1.90 7.25
N TYR A 101 14.11 -3.15 6.83
CA TYR A 101 14.01 -4.30 7.72
C TYR A 101 15.21 -4.35 8.68
N PRO A 102 15.01 -4.81 9.93
CA PRO A 102 16.12 -5.01 10.86
C PRO A 102 17.16 -5.97 10.27
N ASP A 103 18.45 -5.60 10.30
CA ASP A 103 19.54 -6.43 9.78
C ASP A 103 19.55 -7.85 10.37
N CYS A 104 19.20 -8.00 11.65
CA CYS A 104 19.08 -9.32 12.28
C CYS A 104 17.96 -10.18 11.66
N CYS A 105 16.85 -9.58 11.25
CA CYS A 105 15.75 -10.28 10.59
C CYS A 105 16.13 -10.66 9.16
N ILE A 106 16.79 -9.76 8.42
CA ILE A 106 17.32 -10.04 7.07
C ILE A 106 18.26 -11.24 7.11
N ARG A 107 19.29 -11.20 7.97
CA ARG A 107 20.27 -12.29 8.08
C ARG A 107 19.64 -13.61 8.53
N SER A 108 18.71 -13.56 9.49
CA SER A 108 17.99 -14.76 9.94
C SER A 108 17.18 -15.38 8.82
N TYR A 109 16.46 -14.56 8.03
CA TYR A 109 15.66 -15.05 6.92
C TYR A 109 16.53 -15.67 5.81
N ILE A 110 17.67 -15.05 5.49
CA ILE A 110 18.63 -15.60 4.53
C ILE A 110 19.12 -17.00 4.96
N ASN A 111 19.42 -17.18 6.24
CA ASN A 111 20.00 -18.42 6.75
C ASN A 111 18.98 -19.52 7.02
N TYR A 112 17.77 -19.14 7.45
CA TYR A 112 16.81 -20.07 8.06
C TYR A 112 15.37 -19.92 7.56
N GLY A 113 15.09 -18.93 6.70
CA GLY A 113 13.73 -18.60 6.29
C GLY A 113 12.86 -18.13 7.46
N GLU A 114 11.61 -18.58 7.48
CA GLU A 114 10.62 -18.24 8.50
C GLU A 114 10.74 -19.16 9.72
N LEU A 115 11.31 -18.64 10.80
CA LEU A 115 11.39 -19.34 12.09
C LEU A 115 10.26 -18.95 13.03
N ASN A 116 9.82 -19.85 13.91
CA ASN A 116 8.94 -19.46 15.01
C ASN A 116 9.63 -18.37 15.85
N ASN A 117 9.02 -17.19 15.94
CA ASN A 117 9.65 -15.99 16.46
C ASN A 117 9.04 -15.47 17.76
N GLY A 118 8.08 -16.19 18.35
CA GLY A 118 7.46 -15.84 19.62
C GLY A 118 6.52 -14.61 19.59
N PHE A 119 6.32 -13.96 18.44
CA PHE A 119 5.35 -12.88 18.29
C PHE A 119 3.93 -13.45 18.16
N ALA A 120 2.95 -12.69 18.66
CA ALA A 120 1.56 -13.04 18.40
C ALA A 120 1.26 -12.95 16.89
N LYS A 121 0.34 -13.78 16.39
CA LYS A 121 0.03 -13.83 14.95
C LYS A 121 -0.46 -12.48 14.41
N ASP A 122 -1.23 -11.74 15.20
CA ASP A 122 -1.71 -10.41 14.84
C ASP A 122 -0.57 -9.39 14.78
N GLU A 123 0.44 -9.50 15.64
CA GLU A 123 1.64 -8.65 15.60
C GLU A 123 2.49 -8.92 14.36
N GLN A 124 2.77 -10.20 14.06
CA GLN A 124 3.53 -10.56 12.86
C GLN A 124 2.78 -10.16 11.58
N ALA A 125 1.44 -10.20 11.58
CA ALA A 125 0.61 -9.75 10.46
C ALA A 125 0.65 -8.23 10.21
N LEU A 126 1.11 -7.43 11.17
CA LEU A 126 1.36 -5.99 10.94
C LEU A 126 2.65 -5.76 10.14
N LEU A 127 3.60 -6.68 10.22
CA LEU A 127 4.94 -6.52 9.67
C LEU A 127 4.98 -6.94 8.20
N PHE A 128 5.80 -6.24 7.41
CA PHE A 128 6.13 -6.62 6.03
C PHE A 128 7.43 -7.45 5.93
N HIS A 129 7.94 -7.90 7.07
CA HIS A 129 9.09 -8.79 7.17
C HIS A 129 8.85 -9.85 8.25
N TRP A 130 9.49 -11.00 8.09
CA TRP A 130 9.48 -12.02 9.14
C TRP A 130 10.43 -11.63 10.27
N ALA A 131 9.92 -11.44 11.48
CA ALA A 131 10.77 -11.13 12.62
C ALA A 131 11.58 -12.37 13.04
N CYS A 132 12.85 -12.21 13.40
CA CYS A 132 13.63 -13.31 13.96
C CYS A 132 13.34 -13.52 15.45
N PRO A 133 13.57 -14.73 16.02
CA PRO A 133 13.17 -15.08 17.39
C PRO A 133 13.69 -14.13 18.48
N ASP A 134 14.91 -13.61 18.32
CA ASP A 134 15.54 -12.72 19.30
C ASP A 134 15.61 -11.26 18.82
N CYS A 135 14.66 -10.83 17.97
CA CYS A 135 14.71 -9.48 17.42
C CYS A 135 14.50 -8.42 18.51
N ARG A 136 15.53 -7.59 18.75
CA ARG A 136 15.47 -6.47 19.71
C ARG A 136 14.85 -5.19 19.13
N ILE A 137 14.67 -5.14 17.80
CA ILE A 137 14.16 -3.96 17.09
C ILE A 137 12.65 -4.07 16.88
N THR A 138 12.16 -5.21 16.38
CA THR A 138 10.74 -5.42 16.07
C THR A 138 9.80 -5.08 17.25
N PRO A 139 10.04 -5.51 18.51
CA PRO A 139 9.15 -5.17 19.62
C PRO A 139 8.98 -3.65 19.82
N LYS A 140 10.01 -2.87 19.50
CA LYS A 140 9.98 -1.40 19.57
C LYS A 140 9.22 -0.77 18.39
N LEU A 141 9.12 -1.48 17.26
CA LEU A 141 8.39 -1.04 16.08
C LEU A 141 6.88 -1.34 16.19
N ILE A 142 6.50 -2.44 16.85
CA ILE A 142 5.10 -2.90 16.93
C ILE A 142 4.11 -1.81 17.38
N PRO A 143 4.35 -1.03 18.45
CA PRO A 143 3.41 0.02 18.85
C PRO A 143 3.14 1.04 17.73
N ARG A 144 4.19 1.38 16.96
CA ARG A 144 4.10 2.33 15.85
C ARG A 144 3.38 1.73 14.65
N TYR A 145 3.69 0.48 14.31
CA TYR A 145 2.99 -0.26 13.26
C TYR A 145 1.50 -0.38 13.56
N ARG A 146 1.14 -0.67 14.82
CA ARG A 146 -0.25 -0.79 15.27
C ARG A 146 -1.00 0.54 15.20
N ALA A 147 -0.40 1.64 15.66
CA ALA A 147 -1.00 2.97 15.54
C ALA A 147 -1.29 3.34 14.07
N ILE A 148 -0.32 3.11 13.18
CA ILE A 148 -0.49 3.40 11.75
C ILE A 148 -1.52 2.48 11.09
N TYR A 149 -1.64 1.24 11.54
CA TYR A 149 -2.65 0.30 11.05
C TYR A 149 -4.07 0.76 11.42
N GLU A 150 -4.26 1.25 12.65
CA GLU A 150 -5.53 1.85 13.06
C GLU A 150 -5.82 3.15 12.29
N ASP A 151 -4.82 3.96 11.97
CA ASP A 151 -4.98 5.12 11.09
C ASP A 151 -5.43 4.72 9.69
N ALA A 152 -4.85 3.66 9.13
CA ALA A 152 -5.26 3.12 7.83
C ALA A 152 -6.73 2.65 7.87
N LYS A 153 -7.15 1.98 8.94
CA LYS A 153 -8.54 1.56 9.13
C LYS A 153 -9.48 2.76 9.19
N ARG A 154 -9.14 3.78 9.98
CA ARG A 154 -9.94 5.01 10.09
C ARG A 154 -10.11 5.70 8.74
N LEU A 155 -9.04 5.79 7.95
CA LEU A 155 -9.09 6.36 6.60
C LEU A 155 -9.96 5.53 5.64
N LYS A 156 -9.84 4.19 5.67
CA LYS A 156 -10.65 3.30 4.82
C LYS A 156 -12.13 3.36 5.19
N LEU A 157 -12.47 3.39 6.47
CA LEU A 157 -13.86 3.50 6.93
C LEU A 157 -14.45 4.88 6.60
N GLY A 158 -13.68 5.95 6.78
CA GLY A 158 -14.10 7.31 6.42
C GLY A 158 -14.40 7.47 4.92
N SER A 159 -13.60 6.84 4.05
CA SER A 159 -13.81 6.86 2.61
C SER A 159 -15.08 6.09 2.20
N LEU A 160 -15.33 4.93 2.83
CA LEU A 160 -16.56 4.15 2.63
C LEU A 160 -17.82 4.90 3.10
N SER A 161 -17.80 5.52 4.28
CA SER A 161 -18.94 6.28 4.81
C SER A 161 -19.32 7.45 3.90
N ASN A 162 -18.33 8.18 3.41
CA ASN A 162 -18.56 9.27 2.45
C ASN A 162 -19.17 8.76 1.12
N ARG A 163 -18.79 7.57 0.66
CA ARG A 163 -19.38 6.94 -0.54
C ARG A 163 -20.87 6.66 -0.37
N VAL A 164 -21.26 6.07 0.77
CA VAL A 164 -22.65 5.73 1.05
C VAL A 164 -23.53 6.99 1.04
N LYS A 165 -23.07 8.05 1.71
CA LYS A 165 -23.79 9.35 1.73
C LYS A 165 -23.95 9.94 0.33
N VAL A 166 -22.88 9.99 -0.48
CA VAL A 166 -22.95 10.53 -1.85
C VAL A 166 -23.90 9.72 -2.73
N ASN A 167 -23.87 8.39 -2.61
CA ASN A 167 -24.75 7.52 -3.38
C ASN A 167 -26.23 7.66 -2.96
N GLN A 168 -26.50 7.82 -1.67
CA GLN A 168 -27.85 8.10 -1.18
C GLN A 168 -28.39 9.42 -1.73
N ILE A 169 -27.59 10.50 -1.68
CA ILE A 169 -27.96 11.81 -2.24
C ILE A 169 -28.26 11.70 -3.75
N LYS A 170 -27.39 11.02 -4.51
CA LYS A 170 -27.63 10.82 -5.95
C LYS A 170 -28.94 10.08 -6.24
N ARG A 171 -29.24 9.02 -5.48
CA ARG A 171 -30.49 8.26 -5.63
C ARG A 171 -31.72 9.11 -5.30
N MET A 172 -31.64 9.99 -4.29
CA MET A 172 -32.72 10.93 -3.98
C MET A 172 -32.92 11.95 -5.10
N ILE A 173 -31.85 12.55 -5.62
CA ILE A 173 -31.93 13.50 -6.74
C ILE A 173 -32.51 12.84 -7.99
N SER A 174 -32.08 11.61 -8.33
CA SER A 174 -32.62 10.90 -9.49
C SER A 174 -34.08 10.47 -9.30
N ALA A 175 -34.50 10.14 -8.07
CA ALA A 175 -35.91 9.88 -7.76
C ALA A 175 -36.77 11.15 -7.85
N ILE A 176 -36.25 12.29 -7.42
CA ILE A 176 -36.93 13.59 -7.56
C ILE A 176 -37.03 13.99 -9.04
N GLY A 177 -35.96 13.84 -9.83
CA GLY A 177 -35.97 14.15 -11.26
C GLY A 177 -36.93 13.26 -12.09
N LEU A 178 -37.14 12.01 -11.68
CA LEU A 178 -38.16 11.12 -12.26
C LEU A 178 -39.58 11.53 -11.87
N ALA A 179 -39.78 12.02 -10.65
CA ALA A 179 -41.08 12.54 -10.21
C ALA A 179 -41.46 13.84 -10.94
N THR A 180 -40.50 14.69 -11.30
CA THR A 180 -40.78 15.90 -12.10
C THR A 180 -41.13 15.58 -13.55
N PHE A 181 -40.59 14.52 -14.14
CA PHE A 181 -40.91 14.12 -15.52
C PHE A 181 -42.31 13.50 -15.69
N MET A 182 -42.90 12.93 -14.63
CA MET A 182 -44.28 12.42 -14.68
C MET A 182 -45.34 13.51 -14.54
N PHE A 183 -45.00 14.69 -14.02
CA PHE A 183 -45.96 15.80 -13.88
C PHE A 183 -46.13 16.67 -15.13
N PHE A 184 -45.20 16.59 -16.10
CA PHE A 184 -45.29 17.34 -17.36
C PHE A 184 -45.85 16.53 -18.55
N ALA A 185 -46.17 15.25 -18.36
CA ALA A 185 -46.74 14.39 -19.41
C ALA A 185 -48.28 14.31 -19.40
N ASN A 186 -48.96 14.97 -18.46
CA ASN A 186 -50.43 14.91 -18.30
C ASN A 186 -51.12 16.28 -18.46
N CYS A 187 -50.59 17.16 -19.31
CA CYS A 187 -51.24 18.42 -19.65
C CYS A 187 -51.40 18.56 -21.17
N GLU A 188 -52.16 17.63 -21.77
CA GLU A 188 -52.88 17.88 -23.01
C GLU A 188 -54.34 17.48 -22.77
N ILE A 189 -55.21 18.50 -22.68
CA ILE A 189 -56.56 18.67 -23.25
C ILE A 189 -57.18 19.92 -22.61
#